data_AF-A0A9D6CKU9-F1
#
_entry.id   AF-A0A9D6CKU9-F1
#
_cell.length_a   1.000
_cell.length_b   1.000
_cell.length_c   1.000
_cell.angle_alpha   90.00
_cell.angle_beta   90.00
_cell.angle_gamma   90.00
#
_symmetry.space_group_name_H-M   'P 1'
#
loop_
_entity.id
_entity.type
_entity.pdbx_description
1 polymer ?
#
loop_
_entity_poly.entity_id
_entity_poly.type
_entity_poly.pdbx_seq_one_letter_code
_entity_poly.pdbx_strand_id
1 'polypeptide(L)'
;MAERSQARRDETRFAAFYKLSPKGRAVVQAGLDAGATQRTIQLELARMTGEEISNGSLGRYAKAWALRQKKLGQVEELAAKLVERSKANDVEAEDFARAILQVGLLANQDDVEGMELGTLLAENRRMVELGLKRKELELKKAKLELVERELKLHEKREERMRKALEDELAKAERGLKKGDGTVSQGTVDAIRRMYGLLTEAEAA
;
A
#
# COMPACT_ATOMS: atom_id res chain seq x y z
N MET A 1 61.39 33.28 -2.83
CA MET A 1 60.22 34.20 -2.90
C MET A 1 59.39 34.02 -4.18
N ALA A 2 59.98 33.70 -5.34
CA ALA A 2 59.26 33.49 -6.60
C ALA A 2 58.39 32.21 -6.65
N GLU A 3 58.81 31.10 -6.04
CA GLU A 3 58.07 29.82 -6.08
C GLU A 3 56.72 29.87 -5.36
N ARG A 4 56.60 30.64 -4.27
CA ARG A 4 55.32 30.81 -3.55
C ARG A 4 54.28 31.63 -4.34
N SER A 5 54.74 32.41 -5.32
CA SER A 5 53.89 33.21 -6.21
C SER A 5 53.31 32.36 -7.36
N GLN A 6 54.07 31.37 -7.85
CA GLN A 6 53.60 30.43 -8.87
C GLN A 6 52.56 29.44 -8.32
N ALA A 7 52.79 28.87 -7.12
CA ALA A 7 51.84 27.95 -6.49
C ALA A 7 50.44 28.57 -6.25
N ARG A 8 50.36 29.87 -5.90
CA ARG A 8 49.08 30.59 -5.74
C ARG A 8 48.41 30.92 -7.08
N ARG A 9 49.17 31.03 -8.17
CA ARG A 9 48.64 31.21 -9.54
C ARG A 9 48.10 29.89 -10.12
N ASP A 10 48.67 28.76 -9.71
CA ASP A 10 48.16 27.44 -10.11
C ASP A 10 46.89 27.06 -9.34
N GLU A 11 46.74 27.49 -8.08
CA GLU A 11 45.49 27.31 -7.31
C GLU A 11 44.29 28.07 -7.89
N THR A 12 44.51 29.11 -8.71
CA THR A 12 43.45 29.91 -9.34
C THR A 12 43.00 29.40 -10.70
N ARG A 13 43.73 28.47 -11.33
CA ARG A 13 43.34 27.89 -12.64
C ARG A 13 42.31 26.77 -12.55
N PHE A 14 42.27 26.07 -11.42
CA PHE A 14 41.40 24.91 -11.26
C PHE A 14 40.08 25.29 -10.59
N ALA A 15 38.97 25.13 -11.32
CA ALA A 15 37.65 25.31 -10.75
C ALA A 15 37.37 24.23 -9.68
N ALA A 16 36.70 24.60 -8.59
CA ALA A 16 36.03 23.62 -7.76
C ALA A 16 34.91 22.97 -8.58
N PHE A 17 34.58 21.69 -8.34
CA PHE A 17 33.54 20.98 -9.11
C PHE A 17 32.22 21.77 -9.25
N TYR A 18 31.76 22.42 -8.17
CA TYR A 18 30.54 23.23 -8.16
C TYR A 18 30.61 24.52 -8.99
N LYS A 19 31.81 24.92 -9.40
CA LYS A 19 32.06 26.07 -10.29
C LYS A 19 32.17 25.67 -11.76
N LEU A 20 32.17 24.37 -12.07
CA LEU A 20 32.13 23.89 -13.44
C LEU A 20 30.75 24.18 -14.04
N SER A 21 30.73 24.44 -15.35
CA SER A 21 29.50 24.49 -16.13
C SER A 21 28.68 23.19 -15.98
N PRO A 22 27.36 23.21 -16.22
CA PRO A 22 26.56 21.98 -16.26
C PRO A 22 27.14 20.91 -17.20
N LYS A 23 27.69 21.33 -18.35
CA LYS A 23 28.35 20.45 -19.32
C LYS A 23 29.63 19.85 -18.73
N GLY A 24 30.46 20.64 -18.04
CA GLY A 24 31.67 20.15 -17.39
C GLY A 24 31.37 19.17 -16.25
N ARG A 25 30.33 19.44 -15.46
CA ARG A 25 29.85 18.51 -14.43
C ARG A 25 29.39 17.19 -15.01
N ALA A 26 28.65 17.23 -16.12
CA ALA A 26 28.19 16.02 -16.83
C ALA A 26 29.36 15.16 -17.34
N VAL A 27 30.42 15.77 -17.89
CA VAL A 27 31.64 15.06 -18.33
C VAL A 27 32.32 14.37 -17.14
N VAL A 28 32.46 15.08 -16.02
CA VAL A 28 33.06 14.52 -14.81
C VAL A 28 32.23 13.35 -14.27
N GLN A 29 30.91 13.47 -14.21
CA GLN A 29 30.02 12.40 -13.75
C GLN A 29 30.07 11.18 -14.66
N ALA A 30 29.96 11.37 -15.98
CA ALA A 30 30.05 10.28 -16.95
C ALA A 30 31.37 9.51 -16.85
N GLY A 31 32.48 10.23 -16.66
CA GLY A 31 33.78 9.61 -16.45
C GLY A 31 33.88 8.82 -15.14
N LEU A 32 33.24 9.30 -14.05
CA LEU A 32 33.18 8.55 -12.79
C LEU A 32 32.31 7.30 -12.91
N ASP A 33 31.17 7.38 -13.60
CA ASP A 33 30.28 6.24 -13.84
C ASP A 33 30.94 5.17 -14.71
N ALA A 34 31.76 5.58 -15.67
CA ALA A 34 32.58 4.69 -16.50
C ALA A 34 33.81 4.12 -15.77
N GLY A 35 34.06 4.49 -14.51
CA GLY A 35 35.24 4.07 -13.75
C GLY A 35 36.56 4.62 -14.28
N ALA A 36 36.53 5.74 -15.01
CA ALA A 36 37.71 6.35 -15.60
C ALA A 36 38.66 6.91 -14.52
N THR A 37 39.96 6.90 -14.82
CA THR A 37 40.95 7.51 -13.92
C THR A 37 40.77 9.03 -13.87
N GLN A 38 41.16 9.67 -12.75
CA GLN A 38 41.09 11.12 -12.60
C GLN A 38 41.76 11.88 -13.74
N ARG A 39 42.90 11.37 -14.22
CA ARG A 39 43.64 11.95 -15.34
C ARG A 39 42.83 11.90 -16.64
N THR A 40 42.16 10.79 -16.92
CA THR A 40 41.29 10.64 -18.09
C THR A 40 40.14 11.65 -18.04
N ILE A 41 39.48 11.76 -16.88
CA ILE A 41 38.37 12.69 -16.67
C ILE A 41 38.80 14.14 -16.90
N GLN A 42 39.96 14.53 -16.40
CA GLN A 42 40.50 15.89 -16.60
C GLN A 42 40.82 16.18 -18.06
N LEU A 43 41.43 15.22 -18.77
CA LEU A 43 41.74 15.37 -20.18
C LEU A 43 40.46 15.48 -21.03
N GLU A 44 39.44 14.69 -20.70
CA GLU A 44 38.14 14.76 -21.38
C GLU A 44 37.41 16.07 -21.08
N LEU A 45 37.42 16.53 -19.83
CA LEU A 45 36.86 17.81 -19.44
C LEU A 45 37.51 18.96 -20.22
N ALA A 46 38.83 19.04 -20.20
CA ALA A 46 39.57 20.07 -20.92
C ALA A 46 39.32 20.00 -22.43
N ARG A 47 39.23 18.80 -23.01
CA ARG A 47 38.95 18.62 -24.44
C ARG A 47 37.52 19.03 -24.83
N MET A 48 36.53 18.72 -23.99
CA MET A 48 35.10 18.88 -24.34
C MET A 48 34.50 20.23 -23.93
N THR A 49 35.05 20.86 -22.89
CA THR A 49 34.54 22.13 -22.35
C THR A 49 35.60 23.21 -22.22
N GLY A 50 36.89 22.88 -22.34
CA GLY A 50 37.98 23.82 -22.09
C GLY A 50 38.20 24.13 -20.60
N GLU A 51 37.50 23.44 -19.70
CA GLU A 51 37.58 23.66 -18.26
C GLU A 51 38.62 22.74 -17.61
N GLU A 52 39.21 23.20 -16.51
CA GLU A 52 40.18 22.42 -15.73
C GLU A 52 39.71 22.26 -14.28
N ILE A 53 39.88 21.06 -13.73
CA ILE A 53 39.58 20.73 -12.33
C ILE A 53 40.81 20.13 -11.65
N SER A 54 41.06 20.51 -10.40
CA SER A 54 42.20 19.98 -9.64
C SER A 54 41.95 18.55 -9.16
N ASN A 55 43.01 17.76 -9.03
CA ASN A 55 42.95 16.39 -8.47
C ASN A 55 42.29 16.37 -7.09
N GLY A 56 42.55 17.36 -6.24
CA GLY A 56 41.95 17.44 -4.91
C GLY A 56 40.44 17.67 -4.94
N SER A 57 39.95 18.54 -5.85
CA SER A 57 38.53 18.79 -6.03
C SER A 57 37.82 17.59 -6.65
N LEU A 58 38.40 17.01 -7.70
CA LEU A 58 37.87 15.81 -8.34
C LEU A 58 37.86 14.61 -7.40
N GLY A 59 38.90 14.41 -6.60
CA GLY A 59 38.99 13.33 -5.63
C GLY A 59 37.97 13.42 -4.48
N ARG A 60 37.73 14.64 -3.96
CA ARG A 60 36.64 14.86 -2.98
C ARG A 60 35.28 14.57 -3.58
N TYR A 61 35.04 15.03 -4.79
CA TYR A 61 33.78 14.79 -5.48
C TYR A 61 33.58 13.29 -5.79
N ALA A 62 34.61 12.61 -6.30
CA ALA A 62 34.56 11.17 -6.58
C ALA A 62 34.21 10.33 -5.34
N LYS A 63 34.74 10.68 -4.17
CA LYS A 63 34.37 10.02 -2.90
C LYS A 63 32.91 10.24 -2.53
N ALA A 64 32.41 11.47 -2.68
CA ALA A 64 31.00 11.78 -2.43
C ALA A 64 30.08 11.08 -3.43
N TRP A 65 30.49 11.01 -4.70
CA TRP A 65 29.78 10.32 -5.77
C TRP A 65 29.69 8.81 -5.52
N ALA A 66 30.79 8.16 -5.15
CA ALA A 66 30.80 6.74 -4.81
C ALA A 66 29.86 6.43 -3.63
N LEU A 67 29.81 7.31 -2.62
CA LEU A 67 28.87 7.17 -1.51
C LEU A 67 27.42 7.33 -1.96
N ARG A 68 27.14 8.26 -2.89
CA ARG A 68 25.80 8.44 -3.50
C ARG A 68 25.38 7.21 -4.29
N GLN A 69 26.26 6.70 -5.17
CA GLN A 69 25.99 5.50 -5.97
C GLN A 69 25.71 4.28 -5.09
N LYS A 70 26.47 4.10 -4.00
CA LYS A 70 26.20 3.03 -3.02
C LYS A 70 24.82 3.16 -2.38
N LYS A 71 24.39 4.38 -2.03
CA LYS A 71 23.06 4.62 -1.46
C LYS A 71 21.95 4.40 -2.49
N LEU A 72 22.13 4.84 -3.74
CA LEU A 72 21.18 4.59 -4.83
C LEU A 72 21.01 3.10 -5.09
N GLY A 73 22.10 2.33 -5.15
CA GLY A 73 22.02 0.87 -5.28
C GLY A 73 21.26 0.18 -4.13
N GLN A 74 21.39 0.68 -2.89
CA GLN A 74 20.61 0.17 -1.75
C GLN A 74 19.12 0.45 -1.90
N VAL A 75 18.75 1.62 -2.44
CA VAL A 75 17.36 1.98 -2.72
C VAL A 75 16.80 1.12 -3.84
N GLU A 76 17.54 0.93 -4.93
CA GLU A 76 17.13 0.07 -6.04
C GLU A 76 16.91 -1.38 -5.58
N GLU A 77 17.80 -1.90 -4.73
CA GLU A 77 17.65 -3.24 -4.15
C GLU A 77 16.40 -3.36 -3.28
N LEU A 78 16.12 -2.34 -2.46
CA LEU A 78 14.90 -2.28 -1.64
C LEU A 78 13.64 -2.17 -2.50
N ALA A 79 13.67 -1.33 -3.54
CA ALA A 79 12.57 -1.19 -4.49
C ALA A 79 12.30 -2.50 -5.23
N ALA A 80 13.34 -3.19 -5.70
CA ALA A 80 13.23 -4.50 -6.34
C ALA A 80 12.63 -5.54 -5.39
N LYS A 81 13.07 -5.57 -4.12
CA LYS A 81 12.48 -6.45 -3.09
C LYS A 81 11.01 -6.17 -2.85
N LEU A 82 10.59 -4.91 -2.85
CA LEU A 82 9.19 -4.53 -2.69
C LEU A 82 8.34 -4.90 -3.90
N VAL A 83 8.86 -4.71 -5.11
CA VAL A 83 8.20 -5.16 -6.34
C VAL A 83 7.99 -6.67 -6.31
N GLU A 84 9.01 -7.46 -5.96
CA GLU A 84 8.89 -8.91 -5.84
C GLU A 84 7.89 -9.34 -4.75
N ARG A 85 7.91 -8.71 -3.57
CA ARG A 85 6.90 -8.97 -2.52
C ARG A 85 5.49 -8.59 -2.98
N SER A 86 5.34 -7.50 -3.74
CA SER A 86 4.02 -7.03 -4.21
C SER A 86 3.39 -7.99 -5.21
N LYS A 87 4.22 -8.60 -6.08
CA LYS A 87 3.79 -9.68 -6.97
C LYS A 87 3.34 -10.91 -6.19
N ALA A 88 3.88 -11.13 -4.99
CA ALA A 88 3.47 -12.19 -4.08
C ALA A 88 2.21 -11.87 -3.26
N ASN A 89 1.56 -10.71 -3.47
CA ASN A 89 0.44 -10.18 -2.68
C ASN A 89 0.73 -9.98 -1.17
N ASP A 90 2.00 -9.93 -0.78
CA ASP A 90 2.43 -9.92 0.63
C ASP A 90 3.08 -8.58 1.00
N VAL A 91 2.43 -7.48 0.61
CA VAL A 91 2.94 -6.12 0.85
C VAL A 91 1.94 -5.31 1.64
N GLU A 92 2.38 -4.95 2.84
CA GLU A 92 1.67 -3.99 3.68
C GLU A 92 1.96 -2.56 3.20
N ALA A 93 0.96 -1.68 3.29
CA ALA A 93 1.09 -0.27 2.88
C ALA A 93 2.22 0.47 3.63
N GLU A 94 2.59 -0.01 4.82
CA GLU A 94 3.68 0.53 5.63
C GLU A 94 5.06 0.29 5.00
N ASP A 95 5.31 -0.90 4.43
CA ASP A 95 6.58 -1.23 3.77
C ASP A 95 6.82 -0.36 2.53
N PHE A 96 5.74 -0.06 1.79
CA PHE A 96 5.80 0.85 0.66
C PHE A 96 5.98 2.31 1.09
N ALA A 97 5.33 2.75 2.17
CA ALA A 97 5.50 4.10 2.71
C ALA A 97 6.93 4.34 3.22
N ARG A 98 7.55 3.36 3.88
CA ARG A 98 8.96 3.42 4.32
C ARG A 98 9.93 3.54 3.14
N ALA A 99 9.67 2.84 2.05
CA ALA A 99 10.48 2.91 0.84
C ALA A 99 10.42 4.29 0.19
N ILE A 100 9.21 4.86 0.06
CA ILE A 100 9.03 6.22 -0.45
C ILE A 100 9.70 7.25 0.46
N LEU A 101 9.59 7.09 1.79
CA LEU A 101 10.27 7.97 2.74
C LEU A 101 11.79 7.87 2.61
N GLN A 102 12.35 6.69 2.39
CA GLN A 102 13.80 6.52 2.15
C GLN A 102 14.24 7.15 0.83
N VAL A 103 13.48 6.96 -0.25
CA VAL A 103 13.72 7.61 -1.55
C VAL A 103 13.64 9.13 -1.42
N GLY A 104 12.60 9.66 -0.76
CA GLY A 104 12.40 11.09 -0.55
C GLY A 104 13.44 11.75 0.38
N LEU A 105 13.91 11.03 1.40
CA LEU A 105 15.02 11.49 2.25
C LEU A 105 16.35 11.54 1.50
N LEU A 106 16.52 10.73 0.45
CA LEU A 106 17.73 10.72 -0.39
C LEU A 106 17.66 11.72 -1.54
N ALA A 107 16.47 12.00 -2.08
CA ALA A 107 16.24 12.95 -3.18
C ALA A 107 16.27 14.43 -2.74
N ASN A 108 16.08 14.74 -1.45
CA ASN A 108 16.09 16.10 -0.90
C ASN A 108 17.48 16.78 -0.86
N GLN A 109 18.38 16.46 -1.80
CA GLN A 109 19.67 17.13 -1.89
C GLN A 109 20.01 17.80 -3.23
N ASP A 110 19.27 17.62 -4.34
CA ASP A 110 19.40 18.48 -5.53
C ASP A 110 18.19 18.35 -6.50
N ASP A 111 17.68 19.50 -6.95
CA ASP A 111 16.34 19.83 -7.49
C ASP A 111 15.89 19.25 -8.88
N VAL A 112 16.12 17.98 -9.21
CA VAL A 112 15.61 17.45 -10.52
C VAL A 112 14.80 16.14 -10.43
N GLU A 113 14.88 15.39 -9.33
CA GLU A 113 14.19 14.08 -9.18
C GLU A 113 12.75 14.17 -8.61
N GLY A 114 12.25 15.38 -8.32
CA GLY A 114 10.94 15.58 -7.68
C GLY A 114 9.71 15.20 -8.54
N MET A 115 9.83 15.23 -9.87
CA MET A 115 8.73 14.88 -10.77
C MET A 115 8.47 13.37 -10.85
N GLU A 116 9.52 12.54 -10.85
CA GLU A 116 9.38 11.07 -10.85
C GLU A 116 8.84 10.57 -9.50
N LEU A 117 9.25 11.20 -8.40
CA LEU A 117 8.71 10.99 -7.05
C LEU A 117 7.21 11.31 -6.96
N GLY A 118 6.74 12.36 -7.65
CA GLY A 118 5.33 12.73 -7.72
C GLY A 118 4.45 11.65 -8.36
N THR A 119 4.94 11.04 -9.45
CA THR A 119 4.28 9.89 -10.10
C THR A 119 4.27 8.64 -9.22
N LEU A 120 5.39 8.31 -8.57
CA LEU A 120 5.48 7.17 -7.64
C LEU A 120 4.56 7.35 -6.42
N LEU A 121 4.44 8.57 -5.89
CA LEU A 121 3.50 8.90 -4.82
C LEU A 121 2.03 8.79 -5.26
N ALA A 122 1.70 9.24 -6.47
CA ALA A 122 0.35 9.15 -7.02
C ALA A 122 -0.06 7.69 -7.30
N GLU A 123 0.84 6.88 -7.85
CA GLU A 123 0.61 5.45 -8.04
C GLU A 123 0.48 4.71 -6.70
N ASN A 124 1.28 5.06 -5.69
CA ASN A 124 1.17 4.52 -4.34
C ASN A 124 -0.19 4.84 -3.73
N ARG A 125 -0.62 6.10 -3.78
CA ARG A 125 -1.94 6.50 -3.27
C ARG A 125 -3.05 5.68 -3.92
N ARG A 126 -2.96 5.46 -5.24
CA ARG A 126 -3.93 4.65 -5.99
C ARG A 126 -3.91 3.18 -5.57
N MET A 127 -2.73 2.62 -5.34
CA MET A 127 -2.57 1.23 -4.87
C MET A 127 -3.10 1.04 -3.45
N VAL A 128 -2.84 1.98 -2.54
CA VAL A 128 -3.38 1.97 -1.18
C VAL A 128 -4.91 2.08 -1.20
N GLU A 129 -5.46 2.99 -2.00
CA GLU A 129 -6.91 3.13 -2.17
C GLU A 129 -7.54 1.84 -2.73
N LEU A 130 -6.89 1.17 -3.68
CA LEU A 130 -7.35 -0.12 -4.20
C LEU A 130 -7.28 -1.24 -3.14
N GLY A 131 -6.21 -1.29 -2.34
CA GLY A 131 -6.06 -2.23 -1.23
C GLY A 131 -7.13 -2.04 -0.15
N LEU A 132 -7.42 -0.79 0.22
CA LEU A 132 -8.49 -0.45 1.16
C LEU A 132 -9.86 -0.87 0.60
N LYS A 133 -10.15 -0.57 -0.67
CA LYS A 133 -11.39 -0.99 -1.33
C LYS A 133 -11.57 -2.51 -1.36
N ARG A 134 -10.48 -3.28 -1.57
CA ARG A 134 -10.53 -4.76 -1.50
C ARG A 134 -10.88 -5.24 -0.10
N LYS A 135 -10.22 -4.73 0.93
CA LYS A 135 -10.51 -5.07 2.34
C LYS A 135 -11.94 -4.70 2.74
N GLU A 136 -12.44 -3.55 2.28
CA GLU A 136 -13.84 -3.15 2.49
C GLU A 136 -14.82 -4.11 1.81
N LEU A 137 -14.52 -4.56 0.59
CA LEU A 137 -15.31 -5.55 -0.14
C LEU A 137 -15.32 -6.91 0.57
N GLU A 138 -14.18 -7.36 1.08
CA GLU A 138 -14.08 -8.59 1.88
C GLU A 138 -14.90 -8.50 3.16
N LEU A 139 -14.80 -7.37 3.89
CA LEU A 139 -15.62 -7.11 5.06
C LEU A 139 -17.12 -7.11 4.74
N LYS A 140 -17.53 -6.52 3.62
CA LYS A 140 -18.92 -6.54 3.16
C LYS A 140 -19.38 -7.96 2.82
N LYS A 141 -18.56 -8.75 2.14
CA LYS A 141 -18.86 -10.17 1.85
C LYS A 141 -19.01 -10.99 3.13
N ALA A 142 -18.08 -10.85 4.08
CA ALA A 142 -18.15 -11.54 5.37
C ALA A 142 -19.40 -11.15 6.17
N LYS A 143 -19.81 -9.88 6.13
CA LYS A 143 -21.06 -9.43 6.74
C LYS A 143 -22.29 -10.05 6.06
N LEU A 144 -22.31 -10.11 4.73
CA LEU A 144 -23.41 -10.75 3.98
C LEU A 144 -23.50 -12.24 4.31
N GLU A 145 -22.37 -12.96 4.34
CA GLU A 145 -22.35 -14.38 4.73
C GLU A 145 -22.87 -14.61 6.15
N LEU A 146 -22.56 -13.70 7.08
CA LEU A 146 -23.04 -13.77 8.45
C LEU A 146 -24.57 -13.56 8.52
N VAL A 147 -25.09 -12.56 7.81
CA VAL A 147 -26.53 -12.31 7.69
C VAL A 147 -27.26 -13.50 7.04
N GLU A 148 -26.70 -14.09 5.98
CA GLU A 148 -27.28 -15.28 5.35
C GLU A 148 -27.32 -16.49 6.29
N ARG A 149 -26.30 -16.66 7.15
CA ARG A 149 -26.29 -17.71 8.18
C ARG A 149 -27.32 -17.45 9.26
N GLU A 150 -27.45 -16.21 9.72
CA GLU A 150 -28.47 -15.81 10.69
C GLU A 150 -29.88 -16.02 10.14
N LEU A 151 -30.14 -15.61 8.90
CA LEU A 151 -31.41 -15.88 8.21
C LEU A 151 -31.73 -17.38 8.16
N LYS A 152 -30.79 -18.21 7.71
CA LYS A 152 -30.98 -19.67 7.69
C LYS A 152 -31.23 -20.27 9.08
N LEU A 153 -30.62 -19.71 10.12
CA LEU A 153 -30.87 -20.14 11.50
C LEU A 153 -32.26 -19.69 11.99
N HIS A 154 -32.68 -18.49 11.63
CA HIS A 154 -34.02 -17.97 11.92
C HIS A 154 -35.11 -18.77 11.20
N GLU A 155 -34.96 -19.01 9.90
CA GLU A 155 -35.86 -19.86 9.11
C GLU A 155 -35.99 -21.26 9.73
N LYS A 156 -34.87 -21.88 10.13
CA LYS A 156 -34.89 -23.18 10.82
C LYS A 156 -35.60 -23.14 12.18
N ARG A 157 -35.47 -22.04 12.93
CA ARG A 157 -36.17 -21.85 14.22
C ARG A 157 -37.67 -21.67 14.00
N GLU A 158 -38.05 -20.85 13.03
CA GLU A 158 -39.45 -20.64 12.65
C GLU A 158 -40.08 -21.94 12.17
N GLU A 159 -39.41 -22.72 11.33
CA GLU A 159 -39.93 -24.01 10.86
C GLU A 159 -40.10 -25.01 12.02
N ARG A 160 -39.17 -25.02 12.99
CA ARG A 160 -39.31 -25.85 14.20
C ARG A 160 -40.47 -25.40 15.09
N MET A 161 -40.63 -24.09 15.31
CA MET A 161 -41.76 -23.56 16.07
C MET A 161 -43.08 -23.88 15.38
N ARG A 162 -43.15 -23.69 14.06
CA ARG A 162 -44.32 -24.02 13.25
C ARG A 162 -44.68 -25.51 13.32
N LYS A 163 -43.70 -26.42 13.26
CA LYS A 163 -43.96 -27.86 13.42
C LYS A 163 -44.42 -28.21 14.84
N ALA A 164 -43.76 -27.66 15.87
CA ALA A 164 -44.12 -27.93 17.26
C ALA A 164 -45.56 -27.49 17.57
N LEU A 165 -45.92 -26.30 17.08
CA LEU A 165 -47.27 -25.77 17.22
C LEU A 165 -48.30 -26.56 16.37
N GLU A 166 -47.91 -27.13 15.21
CA GLU A 166 -48.82 -27.89 14.31
C GLU A 166 -49.17 -29.23 14.98
N ASP A 167 -48.16 -29.83 15.61
CA ASP A 167 -48.31 -31.01 16.45
C ASP A 167 -49.18 -30.73 17.68
N GLU A 168 -49.05 -29.57 18.33
CA GLU A 168 -49.90 -29.15 19.45
C GLU A 168 -51.35 -28.97 19.02
N LEU A 169 -51.60 -28.27 17.91
CA LEU A 169 -52.94 -28.10 17.35
C LEU A 169 -53.56 -29.47 17.03
N ALA A 170 -52.82 -30.34 16.35
CA ALA A 170 -53.30 -31.67 15.99
C ALA A 170 -53.56 -32.57 17.22
N LYS A 171 -52.83 -32.38 18.33
CA LYS A 171 -53.09 -33.06 19.61
C LYS A 171 -54.34 -32.51 20.28
N ALA A 172 -54.49 -31.19 20.33
CA ALA A 172 -55.65 -30.53 20.93
C ALA A 172 -56.94 -30.89 20.19
N GLU A 173 -56.95 -30.85 18.85
CA GLU A 173 -58.11 -31.24 18.04
C GLU A 173 -58.47 -32.72 18.19
N ARG A 174 -57.47 -33.60 18.36
CA ARG A 174 -57.71 -35.03 18.64
C ARG A 174 -58.29 -35.25 20.04
N GLY A 175 -57.79 -34.55 21.06
CA GLY A 175 -58.31 -34.62 22.43
C GLY A 175 -59.74 -34.11 22.54
N LEU A 176 -60.04 -33.01 21.85
CA LEU A 176 -61.40 -32.46 21.73
C LEU A 176 -62.37 -33.46 21.08
N LYS A 177 -61.99 -34.06 19.94
CA LYS A 177 -62.81 -35.06 19.23
C LYS A 177 -63.06 -36.34 20.03
N LYS A 178 -62.13 -36.71 20.93
CA LYS A 178 -62.26 -37.88 21.80
C LYS A 178 -63.14 -37.64 23.03
N GLY A 179 -63.45 -36.38 23.35
CA GLY A 179 -64.30 -36.04 24.49
C GLY A 179 -63.64 -36.27 25.86
N ASP A 180 -62.30 -36.29 25.93
CA ASP A 180 -61.51 -36.58 27.14
C ASP A 180 -61.66 -35.51 28.26
N GLY A 181 -62.50 -34.47 28.07
CA GLY A 181 -62.84 -33.44 29.07
C GLY A 181 -61.70 -32.48 29.45
N THR A 182 -60.46 -32.79 29.07
CA THR A 182 -59.23 -32.05 29.38
C THR A 182 -58.90 -30.96 28.37
N VAL A 183 -59.47 -30.99 27.17
CA VAL A 183 -59.23 -29.99 26.11
C VAL A 183 -60.56 -29.36 25.70
N SER A 184 -60.67 -28.05 25.88
CA SER A 184 -61.85 -27.25 25.51
C SER A 184 -61.72 -26.65 24.11
N GLN A 185 -62.86 -26.28 23.50
CA GLN A 185 -62.88 -25.52 22.24
C GLN A 185 -62.05 -24.23 22.34
N GLY A 186 -62.13 -23.53 23.47
CA GLY A 186 -61.35 -22.32 23.72
C GLY A 186 -59.83 -22.55 23.75
N THR A 187 -59.38 -23.75 24.10
CA THR A 187 -57.96 -24.14 24.02
C THR A 187 -57.51 -24.29 22.57
N VAL A 188 -58.35 -24.89 21.72
CA VAL A 188 -58.09 -25.03 20.28
C VAL A 188 -58.08 -23.65 19.60
N ASP A 189 -59.03 -22.78 19.95
CA ASP A 189 -59.13 -21.43 19.39
C ASP A 189 -57.97 -20.53 19.84
N ALA A 190 -57.48 -20.67 21.09
CA ALA A 190 -56.28 -19.98 21.55
C ALA A 190 -55.04 -20.38 20.74
N ILE A 191 -54.87 -21.68 20.44
CA ILE A 191 -53.78 -22.17 19.59
C ILE A 191 -53.95 -21.65 18.15
N ARG A 192 -55.16 -21.65 17.59
CA ARG A 192 -55.44 -21.11 16.25
C ARG A 192 -55.20 -19.60 16.14
N ARG A 193 -55.44 -18.83 17.20
CA ARG A 193 -55.07 -17.40 17.27
C ARG A 193 -53.57 -17.20 17.28
N MET A 194 -52.81 -18.02 18.04
CA MET A 194 -51.34 -17.97 18.01
C MET A 194 -50.78 -18.24 16.60
N TYR A 195 -51.53 -18.98 15.78
CA TYR A 195 -51.22 -19.27 14.39
C TYR A 195 -51.61 -18.19 13.36
N GLY A 196 -52.37 -17.17 13.78
CA GLY A 196 -52.99 -16.23 12.84
C GLY A 196 -53.99 -16.89 11.87
N LEU A 197 -54.50 -18.09 12.22
CA LEU A 197 -55.49 -18.84 11.43
C LEU A 197 -56.94 -18.47 11.77
N LEU A 198 -57.14 -17.68 12.83
CA LEU A 198 -58.39 -17.00 13.13
C LEU A 198 -58.17 -15.52 12.86
N THR A 199 -58.98 -14.94 11.99
CA THR A 199 -59.03 -13.48 11.84
C THR A 199 -59.73 -12.87 13.05
N GLU A 200 -59.43 -11.61 13.41
CA GLU A 200 -60.03 -10.93 14.58
C GLU A 200 -61.57 -10.95 14.56
N ALA A 201 -62.19 -11.08 13.38
CA ALA A 201 -63.63 -11.19 13.20
C ALA A 201 -64.23 -12.55 13.62
N GLU A 202 -63.43 -13.61 13.67
CA GLU A 202 -63.87 -14.98 14.04
C GLU A 202 -63.55 -15.31 15.51
N ALA A 203 -62.83 -14.43 16.20
CA ALA A 203 -62.38 -14.60 17.58
C ALA A 203 -63.28 -13.91 18.63
N ALA A 204 -64.30 -13.18 18.18
CA ALA A 204 -65.32 -12.47 18.97
C ALA A 204 -66.63 -13.26 19.04
#